data_AF-E0QSC4-F1
#
_entry.id   AF-E0QSC4-F1
#
_cell.length_a   1.000
_cell.length_b   1.000
_cell.length_c   1.000
_cell.angle_alpha   90.00
_cell.angle_beta   90.00
_cell.angle_gamma   90.00
#
_symmetry.space_group_name_H-M   'P 1'
#
loop_
_entity.id
_entity.type
_entity.pdbx_description
1 polymer ?
#
loop_
_entity_poly.entity_id
_entity_poly.type
_entity_poly.pdbx_seq_one_letter_code
_entity_poly.pdbx_strand_id
1 'polypeptide(L)'
;MSQYSENRKGTGLAPHAATNPATNVTDRNHPGGENPSRNGSSGAPRPAVSRAGHDIGLLGMIWAQDHKRILGANGGMLWRIPADFQFFKRTTLGWPVIMGRTSFEALGRPLPGRRNIILTRRPDALKPSLRTGGIEIAASVSAALELCAGTEQVWITGGGRVYQEVMDARIADLLVVSQLDLIAPVPPGAKVTVAPVIDPQRWQLDESRSDATWRPVSGDGAWRVQYYVPR
;
A
#
# COMPACT_ATOMS: atom_id res chain seq x y z
N MET A 1 55.46 -2.44 42.51
CA MET A 1 56.55 -2.83 41.60
C MET A 1 55.97 -3.70 40.51
N SER A 2 56.24 -3.35 39.24
CA SER A 2 56.13 -4.13 37.98
C SER A 2 54.82 -4.83 37.60
N GLN A 3 54.45 -4.98 36.33
CA GLN A 3 54.61 -4.27 35.05
C GLN A 3 53.80 -5.10 34.02
N TYR A 4 53.17 -4.42 33.06
CA TYR A 4 52.89 -4.82 31.66
C TYR A 4 52.24 -6.18 31.30
N SER A 5 51.10 -6.12 30.59
CA SER A 5 51.11 -6.29 29.12
C SER A 5 49.80 -5.81 28.47
N GLU A 6 49.97 -5.00 27.42
CA GLU A 6 48.95 -4.50 26.49
C GLU A 6 48.54 -5.59 25.49
N ASN A 7 47.33 -5.48 24.92
CA ASN A 7 47.19 -5.64 23.47
C ASN A 7 45.99 -4.89 22.88
N ARG A 8 46.27 -4.20 21.77
CA ARG A 8 45.39 -3.29 21.00
C ARG A 8 44.55 -4.03 19.94
N LYS A 9 43.36 -3.49 19.63
CA LYS A 9 42.79 -3.23 18.27
C LYS A 9 41.74 -2.11 18.46
N GLY A 10 41.65 -0.98 17.76
CA GLY A 10 42.17 -0.57 16.45
C GLY A 10 40.99 -0.20 15.53
N THR A 11 40.37 0.98 15.71
CA THR A 11 39.37 1.55 14.77
C THR A 11 39.85 2.91 14.29
N GLY A 12 40.26 3.00 13.02
CA GLY A 12 40.67 4.22 12.35
C GLY A 12 39.74 4.52 11.18
N LEU A 13 39.20 5.74 11.18
CA LEU A 13 38.43 6.35 10.09
C LEU A 13 39.33 6.65 8.87
N ALA A 14 38.74 6.58 7.68
CA ALA A 14 39.23 7.20 6.44
C ALA A 14 38.97 8.74 6.47
N PRO A 15 39.67 9.57 5.67
CA PRO A 15 39.37 9.67 4.22
C PRO A 15 40.59 9.95 3.30
N HIS A 16 40.46 9.57 2.03
CA HIS A 16 41.43 9.87 0.95
C HIS A 16 40.88 10.98 0.03
N ALA A 17 41.72 12.02 -0.17
CA ALA A 17 42.09 12.80 -1.37
C ALA A 17 41.34 12.55 -2.72
N ALA A 18 41.27 13.45 -3.71
CA ALA A 18 41.59 14.86 -3.94
C ALA A 18 41.26 15.20 -5.44
N THR A 19 41.01 16.48 -5.75
CA THR A 19 41.36 17.25 -6.99
C THR A 19 40.85 16.82 -8.39
N ASN A 20 39.99 17.60 -9.10
CA ASN A 20 40.15 18.84 -9.94
C ASN A 20 40.29 18.49 -11.46
N PRO A 21 40.12 19.39 -12.47
CA PRO A 21 39.61 20.77 -12.52
C PRO A 21 38.62 21.06 -13.71
N ALA A 22 38.15 22.30 -13.78
CA ALA A 22 37.47 22.90 -14.93
C ALA A 22 38.48 23.53 -15.92
N THR A 23 38.16 23.50 -17.22
CA THR A 23 38.71 24.39 -18.27
C THR A 23 37.67 24.68 -19.36
N ASN A 24 37.92 25.72 -20.12
CA ASN A 24 36.99 26.72 -20.67
C ASN A 24 37.17 26.84 -22.22
N VAL A 25 36.37 27.68 -22.90
CA VAL A 25 36.60 28.28 -24.26
C VAL A 25 36.12 27.40 -25.46
N THR A 26 35.46 27.81 -26.58
CA THR A 26 35.26 29.07 -27.36
C THR A 26 34.01 28.99 -28.28
N ASP A 27 33.34 30.14 -28.48
CA ASP A 27 32.94 30.84 -29.72
C ASP A 27 32.07 30.26 -30.90
N ARG A 28 31.02 31.06 -31.21
CA ARG A 28 30.32 31.44 -32.48
C ARG A 28 30.12 30.47 -33.67
N ASN A 29 28.84 30.24 -34.07
CA ASN A 29 28.24 30.68 -35.35
C ASN A 29 26.75 30.22 -35.55
N HIS A 30 25.92 31.12 -36.11
CA HIS A 30 24.53 30.98 -36.64
C HIS A 30 24.48 30.20 -37.99
N PRO A 31 23.34 30.00 -38.70
CA PRO A 31 21.89 29.96 -38.35
C PRO A 31 21.12 28.73 -38.95
N GLY A 32 19.82 28.63 -38.63
CA GLY A 32 18.80 28.07 -39.55
C GLY A 32 18.50 26.57 -39.48
N GLY A 33 17.27 26.23 -39.06
CA GLY A 33 16.75 24.87 -39.16
C GLY A 33 15.44 24.69 -38.37
N GLU A 34 14.32 25.14 -38.94
CA GLU A 34 12.99 24.70 -38.54
C GLU A 34 12.82 23.20 -38.85
N ASN A 35 12.44 22.39 -37.86
CA ASN A 35 11.47 21.28 -38.01
C ASN A 35 11.12 20.67 -36.64
N PRO A 36 10.00 19.93 -36.50
CA PRO A 36 8.90 20.34 -35.65
C PRO A 36 8.71 19.42 -34.43
N SER A 37 7.95 19.93 -33.47
CA SER A 37 7.11 19.19 -32.50
C SER A 37 7.53 17.75 -32.18
N ARG A 38 8.31 17.58 -31.10
CA ARG A 38 8.49 16.28 -30.44
C ARG A 38 7.16 15.82 -29.83
N ASN A 39 6.71 14.67 -30.31
CA ASN A 39 5.64 13.83 -29.77
C ASN A 39 5.60 13.84 -28.24
N GLY A 40 4.53 14.43 -27.71
CA GLY A 40 4.05 14.10 -26.37
C GLY A 40 3.64 12.63 -26.36
N SER A 41 4.27 11.83 -25.52
CA SER A 41 3.81 10.49 -25.20
C SER A 41 2.45 10.59 -24.50
N SER A 42 1.39 10.59 -25.31
CA SER A 42 0.01 10.40 -24.86
C SER A 42 -0.07 9.00 -24.24
N GLY A 43 0.12 8.92 -22.92
CA GLY A 43 -0.22 7.73 -22.16
C GLY A 43 -1.70 7.44 -22.38
N ALA A 44 -2.00 6.30 -23.01
CA ALA A 44 -3.37 5.88 -23.25
C ALA A 44 -4.21 6.03 -21.96
N PRO A 45 -5.45 6.56 -22.07
CA PRO A 45 -6.32 6.68 -20.91
C PRO A 45 -6.42 5.32 -20.22
N ARG A 46 -6.26 5.32 -18.89
CA ARG A 46 -6.48 4.11 -18.09
C ARG A 46 -7.89 3.60 -18.42
N PRO A 47 -8.08 2.32 -18.77
CA PRO A 47 -9.42 1.78 -18.87
C PRO A 47 -10.16 2.04 -17.56
N ALA A 48 -11.39 2.53 -17.66
CA ALA A 48 -12.23 2.75 -16.49
C ALA A 48 -12.41 1.42 -15.76
N VAL A 49 -12.20 1.40 -14.44
CA VAL A 49 -12.44 0.18 -13.66
C VAL A 49 -13.94 -0.04 -13.62
N SER A 50 -14.40 -1.15 -14.20
CA SER A 50 -15.82 -1.50 -14.29
C SER A 50 -16.05 -2.85 -13.63
N ARG A 51 -17.23 -3.03 -13.04
CA ARG A 51 -17.75 -4.35 -12.63
C ARG A 51 -18.56 -5.03 -13.73
N ALA A 52 -18.98 -4.28 -14.75
CA ALA A 52 -19.85 -4.81 -15.79
C ALA A 52 -19.15 -5.97 -16.52
N GLY A 53 -19.74 -7.17 -16.44
CA GLY A 53 -19.19 -8.39 -17.02
C GLY A 53 -18.39 -9.28 -16.05
N HIS A 54 -18.26 -8.89 -14.77
CA HIS A 54 -17.60 -9.70 -13.74
C HIS A 54 -18.62 -10.10 -12.67
N ASP A 55 -19.04 -11.36 -12.66
CA ASP A 55 -20.01 -11.91 -11.71
C ASP A 55 -19.34 -12.09 -10.33
N ILE A 56 -19.18 -10.98 -9.60
CA ILE A 56 -18.67 -10.95 -8.23
C ILE A 56 -19.79 -10.49 -7.32
N GLY A 57 -20.12 -11.29 -6.29
CA GLY A 57 -21.16 -10.96 -5.32
C GLY A 57 -20.86 -9.66 -4.55
N LEU A 58 -19.87 -9.69 -3.66
CA LEU A 58 -19.44 -8.54 -2.85
C LEU A 58 -18.00 -8.13 -3.15
N LEU A 59 -17.76 -6.85 -3.42
CA LEU A 59 -16.44 -6.22 -3.41
C LEU A 59 -16.27 -5.35 -2.16
N GLY A 60 -15.56 -5.87 -1.17
CA GLY A 60 -15.26 -5.17 0.08
C GLY A 60 -13.89 -4.52 0.09
N MET A 61 -13.73 -3.42 0.82
CA MET A 61 -12.44 -2.87 1.22
C MET A 61 -12.29 -2.99 2.73
N ILE A 62 -11.12 -3.39 3.22
CA ILE A 62 -10.87 -3.54 4.66
C ILE A 62 -9.52 -2.95 5.06
N TRP A 63 -9.49 -2.05 6.04
CA TRP A 63 -8.25 -1.46 6.56
C TRP A 63 -8.37 -1.04 8.02
N ALA A 64 -7.22 -0.75 8.64
CA ALA A 64 -7.12 -0.11 9.94
C ALA A 64 -6.46 1.26 9.82
N GLN A 65 -6.91 2.23 10.61
CA GLN A 65 -6.38 3.59 10.59
C GLN A 65 -6.39 4.25 11.96
N ASP A 66 -5.43 5.14 12.20
CA ASP A 66 -5.40 6.00 13.39
C ASP A 66 -6.37 7.21 13.26
N HIS A 67 -6.43 8.07 14.28
CA HIS A 67 -7.25 9.30 14.27
C HIS A 67 -6.92 10.27 13.11
N LYS A 68 -5.76 10.11 12.46
CA LYS A 68 -5.30 10.93 11.33
C LYS A 68 -5.44 10.20 9.98
N ARG A 69 -6.17 9.08 9.95
CA ARG A 69 -6.35 8.20 8.77
C ARG A 69 -5.06 7.54 8.29
N ILE A 70 -4.01 7.51 9.09
CA ILE A 70 -2.74 6.87 8.72
C ILE A 70 -2.94 5.36 8.70
N LEU A 71 -2.49 4.71 7.63
CA LEU A 71 -2.45 3.25 7.46
C LEU A 71 -1.09 2.66 7.87
N GLY A 72 -0.04 3.48 7.84
CA GLY A 72 1.34 3.10 8.12
C GLY A 72 2.33 4.07 7.49
N ALA A 73 3.61 3.81 7.68
CA ALA A 73 4.69 4.58 7.04
C ALA A 73 5.85 3.68 6.61
N ASN A 74 6.58 4.10 5.58
CA ASN A 74 7.73 3.38 5.03
C ASN A 74 7.46 1.90 4.67
N GLY A 75 6.21 1.58 4.31
CA GLY A 75 5.81 0.20 4.02
C GLY A 75 5.69 -0.68 5.27
N GLY A 76 5.44 -0.12 6.44
CA GLY A 76 5.13 -0.88 7.66
C GLY A 76 3.96 -0.28 8.42
N MET A 77 3.31 -1.09 9.26
CA MET A 77 2.39 -0.59 10.27
C MET A 77 3.18 0.02 11.43
N LEU A 78 2.65 1.12 11.98
CA LEU A 78 3.28 1.89 13.07
C LEU A 78 2.76 1.47 14.45
N TRP A 79 1.93 0.44 14.49
CA TRP A 79 1.27 -0.09 15.68
C TRP A 79 1.12 -1.60 15.57
N ARG A 80 0.79 -2.23 16.70
CA ARG A 80 0.51 -3.64 16.82
C ARG A 80 -0.76 -3.82 17.65
N ILE A 81 -1.85 -4.17 16.97
CA ILE A 81 -3.14 -4.49 17.59
C ILE A 81 -3.52 -5.93 17.21
N PRO A 82 -3.10 -6.95 17.97
CA PRO A 82 -3.32 -8.36 17.64
C PRO A 82 -4.79 -8.71 17.38
N ALA A 83 -5.72 -8.13 18.14
CA ALA A 83 -7.15 -8.39 17.96
C ALA A 83 -7.70 -7.88 16.61
N ASP A 84 -7.20 -6.74 16.12
CA ASP A 84 -7.50 -6.23 14.78
C ASP A 84 -6.95 -7.16 13.68
N PHE A 85 -5.72 -7.66 13.84
CA PHE A 85 -5.18 -8.66 12.91
C PHE A 85 -6.01 -9.95 12.86
N GLN A 86 -6.52 -10.42 14.00
CA GLN A 86 -7.41 -11.59 14.04
C GLN A 86 -8.76 -11.29 13.37
N PHE A 87 -9.29 -10.08 13.56
CA PHE A 87 -10.48 -9.62 12.86
C PHE A 87 -10.26 -9.57 11.35
N PHE A 88 -9.21 -8.90 10.88
CA PHE A 88 -8.83 -8.88 9.46
C PHE A 88 -8.69 -10.29 8.87
N LYS A 89 -8.02 -11.20 9.59
CA LYS A 89 -7.91 -12.60 9.18
C LYS A 89 -9.29 -13.24 9.05
N ARG A 90 -10.13 -13.17 10.08
CA ARG A 90 -11.47 -13.78 10.07
C ARG A 90 -12.34 -13.24 8.94
N THR A 91 -12.29 -11.93 8.70
CA THR A 91 -13.11 -11.26 7.68
C THR A 91 -12.68 -11.63 6.24
N THR A 92 -11.38 -11.87 6.03
CA THR A 92 -10.84 -12.12 4.67
C THR A 92 -10.56 -13.59 4.36
N LEU A 93 -10.56 -14.47 5.37
CA LEU A 93 -10.19 -15.89 5.19
C LEU A 93 -11.13 -16.59 4.20
N GLY A 94 -10.55 -17.42 3.32
CA GLY A 94 -11.31 -18.15 2.29
C GLY A 94 -11.59 -17.34 1.02
N TRP A 95 -11.47 -16.02 1.07
CA TRP A 95 -11.79 -15.13 -0.06
C TRP A 95 -10.53 -14.61 -0.77
N PRO A 96 -10.62 -14.30 -2.08
CA PRO A 96 -9.57 -13.58 -2.78
C PRO A 96 -9.27 -12.23 -2.12
N VAL A 97 -7.98 -11.92 -1.99
CA VAL A 97 -7.47 -10.64 -1.51
C VAL A 97 -6.63 -9.97 -2.59
N ILE A 98 -6.98 -8.72 -2.91
CA ILE A 98 -6.29 -7.91 -3.91
C ILE A 98 -5.49 -6.82 -3.19
N MET A 99 -4.19 -6.75 -3.47
CA MET A 99 -3.34 -5.70 -2.91
C MET A 99 -2.25 -5.21 -3.86
N GLY A 100 -1.78 -3.99 -3.64
CA GLY A 100 -0.66 -3.42 -4.37
C GLY A 100 0.67 -4.07 -4.00
N ARG A 101 1.59 -4.13 -4.96
CA ARG A 101 2.93 -4.71 -4.78
C ARG A 101 3.70 -4.20 -3.57
N THR A 102 3.70 -2.89 -3.29
CA THR A 102 4.41 -2.34 -2.12
C THR A 102 3.81 -2.84 -0.80
N SER A 103 2.49 -2.99 -0.72
CA SER A 103 1.82 -3.54 0.46
C SER A 103 2.11 -5.03 0.64
N PHE A 104 2.22 -5.77 -0.46
CA PHE A 104 2.63 -7.16 -0.42
C PHE A 104 4.10 -7.34 0.01
N GLU A 105 5.01 -6.51 -0.51
CA GLU A 105 6.42 -6.53 -0.13
C GLU A 105 6.63 -6.16 1.34
N ALA A 106 5.80 -5.25 1.86
CA ALA A 106 5.70 -4.90 3.27
C ALA A 106 5.24 -6.06 4.15
N LEU A 107 4.22 -6.79 3.69
CA LEU A 107 3.72 -7.99 4.37
C LEU A 107 4.75 -9.13 4.36
N GLY A 108 5.56 -9.22 3.30
CA GLY A 108 6.68 -10.15 3.19
C GLY A 108 6.31 -11.61 2.94
N ARG A 109 5.02 -11.94 2.77
CA ARG A 109 4.52 -13.27 2.41
C ARG A 109 3.06 -13.25 1.96
N PRO A 110 2.59 -14.23 1.19
CA PRO A 110 1.17 -14.46 0.95
C PRO A 110 0.40 -14.65 2.25
N LEU A 111 -0.83 -14.14 2.28
CA LEU A 111 -1.77 -14.36 3.35
C LEU A 111 -2.29 -15.81 3.28
N PRO A 112 -2.01 -16.68 4.28
CA PRO A 112 -2.40 -18.09 4.21
C PRO A 112 -3.91 -18.27 4.14
N GLY A 113 -4.36 -19.31 3.45
CA GLY A 113 -5.77 -19.67 3.28
C GLY A 113 -6.57 -18.71 2.40
N ARG A 114 -5.89 -17.89 1.58
CA ARG A 114 -6.48 -16.88 0.69
C ARG A 114 -5.79 -16.92 -0.67
N ARG A 115 -6.55 -16.67 -1.74
CA ARG A 115 -5.97 -16.36 -3.06
C ARG A 115 -5.43 -14.94 -3.02
N ASN A 116 -4.12 -14.78 -3.21
CA ASN A 116 -3.44 -13.49 -3.10
C ASN A 116 -3.19 -12.93 -4.49
N ILE A 117 -3.87 -11.85 -4.86
CA ILE A 117 -3.74 -11.20 -6.17
C ILE A 117 -2.97 -9.89 -6.00
N ILE A 118 -1.80 -9.81 -6.62
CA ILE A 118 -0.86 -8.70 -6.44
C ILE A 118 -0.89 -7.80 -7.66
N LEU A 119 -1.25 -6.53 -7.44
CA LEU A 119 -1.29 -5.51 -8.48
C LEU A 119 0.12 -4.99 -8.79
N THR A 120 0.63 -5.32 -9.97
CA THR A 120 1.86 -4.74 -10.52
C THR A 120 1.90 -4.83 -12.05
N ARG A 121 2.44 -3.80 -12.68
CA ARG A 121 2.80 -3.80 -14.12
C ARG A 121 4.24 -4.25 -14.37
N ARG A 122 5.01 -4.42 -13.30
CA ARG A 122 6.41 -4.85 -13.30
C ARG A 122 6.53 -6.06 -12.40
N PRO A 123 6.12 -7.26 -12.86
CA PRO A 123 6.26 -8.47 -12.07
C PRO A 123 7.73 -8.73 -11.73
N ASP A 124 8.65 -8.43 -12.65
CA ASP A 124 10.11 -8.34 -12.53
C ASP A 124 10.63 -7.40 -11.42
N ALA A 125 9.80 -6.52 -10.85
CA ALA A 125 10.17 -5.71 -9.70
C ALA A 125 9.88 -6.37 -8.33
N LEU A 126 9.13 -7.48 -8.27
CA LEU A 126 8.88 -8.20 -7.02
C LEU A 126 10.17 -8.85 -6.48
N LYS A 127 10.38 -8.82 -5.18
CA LYS A 127 11.49 -9.57 -4.55
C LYS A 127 11.43 -11.05 -4.98
N PRO A 128 12.53 -11.67 -5.46
CA PRO A 128 12.52 -13.05 -5.95
C PRO A 128 11.91 -14.06 -4.97
N SER A 129 12.18 -13.90 -3.67
CA SER A 129 11.62 -14.74 -2.60
C SER A 129 10.10 -14.70 -2.47
N LEU A 130 9.44 -13.66 -3.00
CA LEU A 130 7.99 -13.49 -2.94
C LEU A 130 7.26 -13.97 -4.21
N ARG A 131 7.99 -14.37 -5.25
CA ARG A 131 7.40 -14.79 -6.53
C ARG A 131 7.00 -16.25 -6.58
N THR A 132 7.59 -17.07 -5.72
CA THR A 132 7.51 -18.53 -5.79
C THR A 132 6.33 -19.12 -5.01
N GLY A 133 5.52 -18.28 -4.33
CA GLY A 133 4.48 -18.77 -3.42
C GLY A 133 3.10 -18.21 -3.75
N GLY A 134 2.21 -19.07 -4.27
CA GLY A 134 0.74 -18.95 -4.14
C GLY A 134 0.11 -17.59 -4.43
N ILE A 135 0.72 -16.78 -5.31
CA ILE A 135 0.20 -15.47 -5.73
C ILE A 135 -0.19 -15.48 -7.20
N GLU A 136 -1.17 -14.66 -7.53
CA GLU A 136 -1.55 -14.30 -8.90
C GLU A 136 -1.14 -12.84 -9.14
N ILE A 137 -0.73 -12.50 -10.36
CA ILE A 137 -0.35 -11.13 -10.72
C ILE A 137 -1.40 -10.55 -11.65
N ALA A 138 -1.82 -9.31 -11.37
CA ALA A 138 -2.69 -8.54 -12.24
C ALA A 138 -2.11 -7.14 -12.50
N ALA A 139 -2.27 -6.64 -13.72
CA ALA A 139 -1.71 -5.35 -14.14
C ALA A 139 -2.57 -4.13 -13.73
N SER A 140 -3.82 -4.37 -13.32
CA SER A 140 -4.83 -3.37 -12.95
C SER A 140 -5.86 -3.96 -12.00
N VAL A 141 -6.66 -3.11 -11.35
CA VAL A 141 -7.81 -3.55 -10.55
C VAL A 141 -8.79 -4.35 -11.42
N SER A 142 -9.11 -3.87 -12.64
CA SER A 142 -10.01 -4.57 -13.56
C SER A 142 -9.54 -6.00 -13.86
N ALA A 143 -8.27 -6.18 -14.22
CA ALA A 143 -7.71 -7.50 -14.48
C ALA A 143 -7.70 -8.39 -13.23
N ALA A 144 -7.57 -7.82 -12.03
CA ALA A 144 -7.69 -8.58 -10.80
C ALA A 144 -9.13 -9.04 -10.54
N LEU A 145 -10.12 -8.20 -10.85
CA LEU A 145 -11.53 -8.56 -10.74
C LEU A 145 -11.92 -9.65 -11.76
N GLU A 146 -11.34 -9.63 -12.96
CA GLU A 146 -11.51 -10.72 -13.94
C GLU A 146 -11.07 -12.08 -13.38
N LEU A 147 -9.93 -12.13 -12.69
CA LEU A 147 -9.46 -13.34 -12.01
C LEU A 147 -10.42 -13.81 -10.90
N CYS A 148 -11.23 -12.90 -10.36
CA CYS A 148 -12.20 -13.18 -9.30
C CYS A 148 -13.62 -13.44 -9.81
N ALA A 149 -13.86 -13.54 -11.12
CA ALA A 149 -15.19 -13.84 -11.65
C ALA A 149 -15.75 -15.16 -11.06
N GLY A 150 -17.04 -15.14 -10.70
CA GLY A 150 -17.75 -16.26 -10.08
C GLY A 150 -17.50 -16.42 -8.57
N THR A 151 -16.84 -15.45 -7.92
CA THR A 151 -16.62 -15.48 -6.46
C THR A 151 -17.69 -14.69 -5.72
N GLU A 152 -18.18 -15.23 -4.61
CA GLU A 152 -19.20 -14.55 -3.80
C GLU A 152 -18.67 -13.29 -3.13
N GLN A 153 -17.37 -13.23 -2.84
CA GLN A 153 -16.76 -12.14 -2.11
C GLN A 153 -15.28 -11.95 -2.45
N VAL A 154 -14.87 -10.69 -2.59
CA VAL A 154 -13.50 -10.25 -2.85
C VAL A 154 -13.15 -9.11 -1.94
N TRP A 155 -11.90 -9.09 -1.44
CA TRP A 155 -11.41 -8.03 -0.56
C TRP A 155 -10.24 -7.26 -1.16
N ILE A 156 -10.38 -5.94 -1.24
CA ILE A 156 -9.25 -5.04 -1.42
C ILE A 156 -8.61 -4.83 -0.05
N THR A 157 -7.31 -5.13 0.06
CA THR A 157 -6.55 -5.02 1.32
C THR A 157 -5.37 -4.05 1.22
N GLY A 158 -5.43 -3.15 0.24
CA GLY A 158 -4.60 -1.94 0.17
C GLY A 158 -3.45 -2.00 -0.83
N GLY A 159 -2.48 -1.09 -0.78
CA GLY A 159 -2.38 0.06 0.12
C GLY A 159 -3.19 1.28 -0.35
N GLY A 160 -2.86 2.46 0.19
CA GLY A 160 -3.62 3.71 -0.02
C GLY A 160 -3.92 4.03 -1.49
N ARG A 161 -2.99 3.80 -2.43
CA ARG A 161 -3.23 4.01 -3.86
C ARG A 161 -4.31 3.08 -4.43
N VAL A 162 -4.29 1.80 -4.04
CA VAL A 162 -5.28 0.82 -4.52
C VAL A 162 -6.65 1.14 -3.94
N TYR A 163 -6.70 1.47 -2.65
CA TYR A 163 -7.93 1.93 -2.02
C TYR A 163 -8.51 3.15 -2.72
N GLN A 164 -7.69 4.17 -3.00
CA GLN A 164 -8.14 5.37 -3.69
C GLN A 164 -8.65 5.07 -5.11
N GLU A 165 -7.94 4.24 -5.87
CA GLU A 165 -8.35 3.85 -7.23
C GLU A 165 -9.73 3.17 -7.25
N VAL A 166 -10.01 2.31 -6.26
CA VAL A 166 -11.31 1.64 -6.11
C VAL A 166 -12.41 2.61 -5.66
N MET A 167 -12.10 3.52 -4.73
CA MET A 167 -13.03 4.56 -4.26
C MET A 167 -13.42 5.53 -5.38
N ASP A 168 -12.45 5.94 -6.22
CA ASP A 168 -12.66 6.85 -7.34
C ASP A 168 -13.53 6.19 -8.42
N ALA A 169 -13.33 4.89 -8.67
CA ALA A 169 -14.14 4.10 -9.59
C ALA A 169 -15.57 3.83 -9.09
N ARG A 170 -15.83 3.99 -7.78
CA ARG A 170 -17.14 3.76 -7.13
C ARG A 170 -17.70 2.36 -7.35
N ILE A 171 -16.85 1.35 -7.21
CA ILE A 171 -17.20 -0.05 -7.45
C ILE A 171 -17.28 -0.91 -6.17
N ALA A 172 -16.91 -0.37 -5.01
CA ALA A 172 -16.97 -1.12 -3.75
C ALA A 172 -18.39 -1.10 -3.15
N ASP A 173 -18.79 -2.23 -2.57
CA ASP A 173 -20.11 -2.40 -1.92
C ASP A 173 -20.04 -2.19 -0.40
N LEU A 174 -18.83 -2.32 0.16
CA LEU A 174 -18.64 -2.34 1.61
C LEU A 174 -17.25 -1.81 1.98
N LEU A 175 -17.21 -0.91 2.96
CA LEU A 175 -15.98 -0.55 3.66
C LEU A 175 -16.05 -1.13 5.07
N VAL A 176 -14.99 -1.83 5.48
CA VAL A 176 -14.80 -2.31 6.85
C VAL A 176 -13.57 -1.63 7.43
N VAL A 177 -13.78 -0.72 8.36
CA VAL A 177 -12.75 0.19 8.84
C VAL A 177 -12.52 -0.01 10.31
N SER A 178 -11.33 -0.49 10.68
CA SER A 178 -10.88 -0.47 12.06
C SER A 178 -10.35 0.92 12.40
N GLN A 179 -11.10 1.69 13.20
CA GLN A 179 -10.58 2.89 13.83
C GLN A 179 -9.75 2.50 15.04
N LEU A 180 -8.59 3.12 15.20
CA LEU A 180 -7.67 2.85 16.29
C LEU A 180 -7.62 4.06 17.21
N ASP A 181 -7.76 3.83 18.52
CA ASP A 181 -7.69 4.88 19.52
C ASP A 181 -6.23 5.20 19.88
N LEU A 182 -5.49 5.70 18.90
CA LEU A 182 -4.10 6.10 19.03
C LEU A 182 -3.72 7.14 17.98
N ILE A 183 -2.55 7.74 18.16
CA ILE A 183 -1.87 8.54 17.13
C ILE A 183 -0.64 7.77 16.69
N ALA A 184 -0.53 7.47 15.40
CA ALA A 184 0.59 6.70 14.89
C ALA A 184 1.91 7.45 15.15
N PRO A 185 2.94 6.80 15.72
CA PRO A 185 4.25 7.40 15.98
C PRO A 185 5.06 7.51 14.68
N VAL A 186 4.68 8.46 13.81
CA VAL A 186 5.32 8.67 12.52
C VAL A 186 6.73 9.27 12.71
N PRO A 187 7.80 8.60 12.25
CA PRO A 187 9.14 9.18 12.30
C PRO A 187 9.28 10.41 11.38
N PRO A 188 10.09 11.42 11.75
CA PRO A 188 10.39 12.54 10.87
C PRO A 188 10.88 12.08 9.49
N GLY A 189 10.34 12.67 8.42
CA GLY A 189 10.70 12.33 7.04
C GLY A 189 10.15 10.99 6.53
N ALA A 190 9.40 10.24 7.34
CA ALA A 190 8.81 8.98 6.91
C ALA A 190 7.74 9.21 5.83
N LYS A 191 7.70 8.31 4.84
CA LYS A 191 6.66 8.32 3.82
C LYS A 191 5.38 7.71 4.39
N VAL A 192 4.45 8.57 4.80
CA VAL A 192 3.14 8.18 5.34
C VAL A 192 2.22 7.69 4.22
N THR A 193 1.48 6.62 4.50
CA THR A 193 0.36 6.19 3.68
C THR A 193 -0.93 6.47 4.45
N VAL A 194 -1.88 7.15 3.80
CA VAL A 194 -3.18 7.48 4.39
C VAL A 194 -4.30 6.74 3.69
N ALA A 195 -5.38 6.48 4.42
CA ALA A 195 -6.62 5.94 3.89
C ALA A 195 -7.30 6.96 2.96
N PRO A 196 -8.15 6.52 2.01
CA PRO A 196 -9.03 7.43 1.29
C PRO A 196 -9.98 8.16 2.26
N VAL A 197 -10.48 9.32 1.84
CA VAL A 197 -11.55 10.00 2.59
C VAL A 197 -12.87 9.25 2.35
N ILE A 198 -13.59 8.95 3.43
CA ILE A 198 -14.95 8.41 3.36
C ILE A 198 -15.90 9.60 3.27
N ASP A 199 -16.31 9.93 2.04
CA ASP A 199 -17.23 11.05 1.77
C ASP A 199 -18.65 10.71 2.28
N PRO A 200 -19.21 11.46 3.25
CA PRO A 200 -20.53 11.19 3.81
C PRO A 200 -21.67 11.39 2.79
N GLN A 201 -21.42 12.04 1.65
CA GLN A 201 -22.39 12.12 0.55
C GLN A 201 -22.48 10.81 -0.25
N ARG A 202 -21.43 9.98 -0.20
CA ARG A 202 -21.34 8.72 -0.95
C ARG A 202 -21.46 7.48 -0.08
N TRP A 203 -21.11 7.61 1.19
CA TRP A 203 -21.05 6.51 2.14
C TRP A 203 -21.89 6.81 3.36
N GLN A 204 -22.60 5.79 3.83
CA GLN A 204 -23.37 5.82 5.07
C GLN A 204 -22.77 4.82 6.06
N LEU A 205 -22.61 5.25 7.31
CA LEU A 205 -22.27 4.35 8.41
C LEU A 205 -23.47 3.41 8.65
N ASP A 206 -23.21 2.11 8.62
CA ASP A 206 -24.16 1.11 9.05
C ASP A 206 -23.98 0.89 10.55
N GLU A 207 -24.79 1.59 11.35
CA GLU A 207 -24.74 1.55 12.81
C GLU A 207 -25.08 0.16 13.36
N SER A 208 -25.89 -0.64 12.64
CA SER A 208 -26.32 -1.97 13.10
C SER A 208 -25.19 -3.00 13.10
N ARG A 209 -24.22 -2.84 12.17
CA ARG A 209 -23.04 -3.71 12.07
C ARG A 209 -21.81 -3.12 12.75
N SER A 210 -21.80 -1.81 12.99
CA SER A 210 -20.67 -1.10 13.57
C SER A 210 -20.63 -1.23 15.09
N ASP A 211 -19.41 -1.20 15.65
CA ASP A 211 -19.26 -1.13 17.09
C ASP A 211 -19.73 0.24 17.60
N ALA A 212 -20.70 0.24 18.52
CA ALA A 212 -21.17 1.45 19.19
C ALA A 212 -20.11 2.04 20.15
N THR A 213 -19.24 1.20 20.70
CA THR A 213 -18.20 1.57 21.67
C THR A 213 -16.85 0.98 21.27
N TRP A 214 -15.78 1.53 21.83
CA TRP A 214 -14.45 0.94 21.70
C TRP A 214 -14.42 -0.49 22.26
N ARG A 215 -13.77 -1.41 21.54
CA ARG A 215 -13.41 -2.74 22.03
C ARG A 215 -12.27 -2.65 23.05
N PRO A 216 -12.07 -3.68 23.88
CA PRO A 216 -10.94 -3.72 24.80
C PRO A 216 -9.59 -3.51 24.11
N VAL A 217 -8.66 -2.88 24.84
CA VAL A 217 -7.29 -2.64 24.39
C VAL A 217 -6.62 -3.95 23.98
N SER A 218 -5.91 -3.93 22.84
CA SER A 218 -5.11 -5.05 22.37
C SER A 218 -3.79 -4.53 21.85
N GLY A 219 -2.69 -4.81 22.55
CA GLY A 219 -1.40 -4.21 22.22
C GLY A 219 -1.42 -2.70 22.43
N ASP A 220 -1.19 -1.94 21.37
CA ASP A 220 -0.89 -0.50 21.47
C ASP A 220 -2.11 0.41 21.66
N GLY A 221 -3.35 -0.10 21.60
CA GLY A 221 -4.53 0.74 21.78
C GLY A 221 -5.86 -0.01 21.78
N ALA A 222 -6.92 0.75 22.13
CA ALA A 222 -8.30 0.35 21.89
C ALA A 222 -8.62 0.51 20.41
N TRP A 223 -9.67 -0.17 19.94
CA TRP A 223 -10.04 -0.20 18.53
C TRP A 223 -11.54 -0.45 18.39
N ARG A 224 -12.11 -0.06 17.25
CA ARG A 224 -13.50 -0.33 16.91
C ARG A 224 -13.64 -0.53 15.43
N VAL A 225 -14.63 -1.31 15.02
CA VAL A 225 -14.93 -1.58 13.61
C VAL A 225 -16.15 -0.78 13.19
N GLN A 226 -16.02 -0.10 12.06
CA GLN A 226 -17.09 0.65 11.41
C GLN A 226 -17.35 0.07 10.03
N TYR A 227 -18.61 -0.17 9.72
CA TYR A 227 -19.05 -0.65 8.42
C TYR A 227 -19.71 0.50 7.67
N TYR A 228 -19.32 0.70 6.42
CA TYR A 228 -19.95 1.70 5.54
C TYR A 228 -20.47 1.05 4.28
N VAL A 229 -21.67 1.47 3.88
CA VAL A 229 -22.31 1.08 2.61
C VAL A 229 -22.48 2.29 1.72
N PRO A 230 -22.55 2.11 0.39
CA PRO A 230 -22.89 3.19 -0.53
C PRO A 230 -24.24 3.82 -0.17
N ARG A 231 -24.36 5.14 -0.39
CA ARG A 231 -25.63 5.86 -0.34
C ARG A 231 -26.38 5.80 -1.68
#